data_AF-A0A1G3CZ48-F1
#
_entry.id   AF-A0A1G3CZ48-F1
#
_cell.length_a   1.000
_cell.length_b   1.000
_cell.length_c   1.000
_cell.angle_alpha   90.00
_cell.angle_beta   90.00
_cell.angle_gamma   90.00
#
_symmetry.space_group_name_H-M   'P 1'
#
loop_
_entity.id
_entity.type
_entity.pdbx_description
1 polymer ?
#
loop_
_entity_poly.entity_id
_entity_poly.type
_entity_poly.pdbx_seq_one_letter_code
_entity_poly.pdbx_strand_id
1 'polypeptide(L)'
;MGVTVANFKATHQAAAGLLGEIESASGQQRVDKLNALKGALLAHVGEENKVIKEAMDKANATASFKSSGQSFMDDLGNVAQTALLPFFDKYSSVSAANSDDFSKDFGGIKSALVGRIAFEEGKFYPELEKLGY
;
A
#
# COMPACT_ATOMS: atom_id res chain seq x y z
N MET A 1 -22.38 3.28 -5.47
CA MET A 1 -21.83 1.91 -5.28
C MET A 1 -20.75 2.03 -4.22
N GLY A 2 -20.76 1.17 -3.20
CA GLY A 2 -19.75 1.18 -2.14
C GLY A 2 -18.38 0.73 -2.64
N VAL A 3 -17.35 0.89 -1.82
CA VAL A 3 -16.01 0.36 -2.10
C VAL A 3 -16.06 -1.17 -2.06
N THR A 4 -15.42 -1.79 -3.05
CA THR A 4 -15.33 -3.24 -3.19
C THR A 4 -13.88 -3.71 -3.23
N VAL A 5 -13.66 -5.01 -3.01
CA VAL A 5 -12.35 -5.65 -3.22
C VAL A 5 -11.81 -5.42 -4.63
N ALA A 6 -12.69 -5.33 -5.64
CA ALA A 6 -12.27 -5.01 -7.01
C ALA A 6 -11.67 -3.60 -7.13
N ASN A 7 -12.16 -2.62 -6.34
CA ASN A 7 -11.59 -1.28 -6.30
C ASN A 7 -10.18 -1.27 -5.69
N PHE A 8 -9.96 -2.10 -4.66
CA PHE A 8 -8.65 -2.26 -4.05
C PHE A 8 -7.65 -2.91 -5.00
N LYS A 9 -8.02 -4.02 -5.66
CA LYS A 9 -7.19 -4.69 -6.68
C LYS A 9 -6.85 -3.76 -7.85
N ALA A 10 -7.79 -2.93 -8.30
CA ALA A 10 -7.51 -1.91 -9.33
C ALA A 10 -6.46 -0.89 -8.86
N THR A 11 -6.51 -0.51 -7.58
CA THR A 11 -5.52 0.40 -6.97
C THR A 11 -4.15 -0.27 -6.86
N HIS A 12 -4.08 -1.55 -6.49
CA HIS A 12 -2.85 -2.34 -6.51
C HIS A 12 -2.22 -2.42 -7.90
N GLN A 13 -3.03 -2.65 -8.94
CA GLN A 13 -2.54 -2.67 -10.30
C GLN A 13 -1.93 -1.33 -10.71
N ALA A 14 -2.57 -0.21 -10.33
CA ALA A 14 -2.03 1.12 -10.57
C ALA A 14 -0.71 1.37 -9.82
N ALA A 15 -0.63 0.97 -8.54
CA ALA A 15 0.58 1.07 -7.73
C ALA A 15 1.73 0.23 -8.31
N ALA A 16 1.45 -1.00 -8.74
CA ALA A 16 2.44 -1.86 -9.41
C ALA A 16 2.95 -1.26 -10.72
N GLY A 17 2.07 -0.63 -11.51
CA GLY A 17 2.44 0.14 -12.69
C GLY A 17 3.40 1.29 -12.35
N LEU A 18 3.05 2.11 -11.37
CA LEU A 18 3.91 3.21 -10.89
C LEU A 18 5.28 2.71 -10.42
N LEU A 19 5.34 1.58 -9.71
CA LEU A 19 6.61 0.97 -9.30
C LEU A 19 7.52 0.65 -10.49
N GLY A 20 6.98 0.08 -11.58
CA GLY A 20 7.76 -0.19 -12.80
C GLY A 20 8.20 1.08 -13.53
N GLU A 21 7.36 2.12 -13.53
CA GLU A 21 7.70 3.41 -14.13
C GLU A 21 8.78 4.17 -13.33
N ILE A 22 8.84 4.00 -12.01
CA ILE A 22 9.87 4.62 -11.16
C ILE A 22 11.26 4.01 -11.42
N GLU A 23 11.34 2.70 -11.67
CA GLU A 23 12.62 2.03 -11.99
C GLU A 23 13.28 2.59 -13.25
N SER A 24 12.47 2.94 -14.24
CA SER A 24 12.94 3.44 -15.53
C SER A 24 13.04 4.97 -15.59
N ALA A 25 12.40 5.69 -14.66
CA ALA A 25 12.45 7.14 -14.59
C ALA A 25 13.74 7.66 -13.94
N SER A 26 14.10 8.91 -14.24
CA SER A 26 15.20 9.65 -13.62
C SER A 26 14.84 11.12 -13.43
N GLY A 27 15.70 11.90 -12.78
CA GLY A 27 15.52 13.34 -12.63
C GLY A 27 14.21 13.70 -11.92
N GLN A 28 13.53 14.72 -12.42
CA GLN A 28 12.23 15.18 -11.90
C GLN A 28 11.11 14.15 -12.11
N GLN A 29 11.14 13.41 -13.22
CA GLN A 29 10.11 12.41 -13.52
C GLN A 29 10.05 11.31 -12.44
N ARG A 30 11.21 10.91 -11.89
CA ARG A 30 11.27 9.95 -10.78
C ARG A 30 10.60 10.51 -9.52
N VAL A 31 10.90 11.76 -9.16
CA VAL A 31 10.32 12.45 -8.01
C VAL A 31 8.80 12.58 -8.14
N ASP A 32 8.32 12.99 -9.32
CA ASP A 32 6.89 13.14 -9.58
C ASP A 32 6.14 11.80 -9.43
N LYS A 33 6.74 10.71 -9.93
CA LYS A 33 6.17 9.36 -9.78
C LYS A 33 6.23 8.84 -8.35
N LEU A 34 7.30 9.14 -7.60
CA LEU A 34 7.38 8.84 -6.16
C LEU A 34 6.27 9.56 -5.39
N ASN A 35 6.02 10.83 -5.68
CA ASN A 35 4.94 11.59 -5.07
C ASN A 35 3.56 11.04 -5.45
N ALA A 36 3.35 10.65 -6.70
CA ALA A 36 2.13 10.00 -7.15
C ALA A 36 1.89 8.68 -6.42
N LEU A 37 2.93 7.84 -6.29
CA LEU A 37 2.87 6.59 -5.55
C LEU A 37 2.57 6.83 -4.06
N LYS A 38 3.24 7.79 -3.42
CA LYS A 38 2.97 8.18 -2.02
C LYS A 38 1.50 8.54 -1.83
N GLY A 39 0.96 9.39 -2.69
CA GLY A 39 -0.44 9.81 -2.64
C GLY A 39 -1.41 8.64 -2.83
N ALA A 40 -1.15 7.78 -3.82
CA ALA A 40 -1.97 6.60 -4.09
C ALA A 40 -1.98 5.62 -2.91
N LEU A 41 -0.82 5.32 -2.33
CA LEU A 41 -0.71 4.43 -1.17
C LEU A 41 -1.42 5.01 0.06
N LEU A 42 -1.24 6.30 0.36
CA LEU A 42 -1.90 6.92 1.51
C LEU A 42 -3.44 6.91 1.37
N ALA A 43 -3.95 7.21 0.17
CA ALA A 43 -5.38 7.14 -0.10
C ALA A 43 -5.92 5.71 0.00
N HIS A 44 -5.19 4.75 -0.59
CA HIS A 44 -5.53 3.34 -0.55
C HIS A 44 -5.64 2.80 0.88
N VAL A 45 -4.59 3.01 1.69
CA VAL A 45 -4.55 2.60 3.09
C VAL A 45 -5.65 3.26 3.91
N GLY A 46 -5.95 4.54 3.66
CA GLY A 46 -7.04 5.25 4.32
C GLY A 46 -8.40 4.60 4.09
N GLU A 47 -8.71 4.25 2.83
CA GLU A 47 -9.97 3.60 2.48
C GLU A 47 -10.02 2.15 2.97
N GLU A 48 -8.92 1.41 2.86
CA GLU A 48 -8.84 0.02 3.33
C GLU A 48 -9.05 -0.06 4.85
N ASN A 49 -8.37 0.78 5.64
CA ASN A 49 -8.56 0.84 7.08
C ASN A 49 -10.01 1.16 7.48
N LYS A 50 -10.69 2.01 6.69
CA LYS A 50 -12.10 2.32 6.91
C LYS A 50 -12.98 1.09 6.64
N VAL A 51 -12.81 0.43 5.50
CA VAL A 51 -13.55 -0.79 5.14
C VAL A 51 -13.30 -1.91 6.14
N ILE A 52 -12.06 -2.09 6.61
CA ILE A 52 -11.73 -3.09 7.64
C ILE A 52 -12.50 -2.82 8.93
N LYS A 53 -12.52 -1.57 9.42
CA LYS A 53 -13.28 -1.20 10.61
C LYS A 53 -14.77 -1.48 10.44
N GLU A 54 -15.35 -1.05 9.33
CA GLU A 54 -16.76 -1.32 9.00
C GLU A 54 -17.03 -2.83 8.92
N ALA A 55 -16.11 -3.62 8.36
CA ALA A 55 -16.21 -5.07 8.29
C ALA A 55 -16.15 -5.74 9.67
N MET A 56 -15.30 -5.25 10.57
CA MET A 56 -15.19 -5.76 11.94
C MET A 56 -16.45 -5.50 12.78
N ASP A 57 -17.23 -4.48 12.44
CA ASP A 57 -18.48 -4.14 13.13
C ASP A 57 -19.70 -4.95 12.62
N LYS A 58 -19.55 -5.71 11.52
CA LYS A 58 -20.64 -6.56 11.01
C LYS A 58 -20.98 -7.69 11.99
N ALA A 59 -22.27 -8.01 12.10
CA ALA A 59 -22.78 -9.03 13.03
C ALA A 59 -22.21 -10.45 12.77
N ASN A 60 -21.85 -10.75 11.51
CA ASN A 60 -21.26 -12.02 11.09
C ASN A 60 -19.71 -12.02 11.11
N ALA A 61 -19.06 -10.94 11.55
CA ALA A 61 -17.61 -10.88 11.65
C ALA A 61 -17.10 -11.75 12.80
N THR A 62 -16.25 -12.74 12.47
CA THR A 62 -15.69 -13.66 13.46
C THR A 62 -14.65 -12.97 14.34
N ALA A 63 -14.44 -13.46 15.57
CA ALA A 63 -13.38 -12.94 16.45
C ALA A 63 -11.98 -13.06 15.81
N SER A 64 -11.75 -14.12 15.02
CA SER A 64 -10.50 -14.32 14.28
C SER A 64 -10.29 -13.22 13.21
N PHE A 65 -11.34 -12.88 12.45
CA PHE A 65 -11.28 -11.80 11.48
C PHE A 65 -10.98 -10.46 12.15
N LYS A 66 -11.67 -10.14 13.26
CA LYS A 66 -11.45 -8.89 14.00
C LYS A 66 -10.01 -8.77 14.51
N SER A 67 -9.48 -9.85 15.08
CA SER A 67 -8.08 -9.87 15.52
C SER A 67 -7.12 -9.67 14.35
N SER A 68 -7.34 -10.36 13.24
CA SER A 68 -6.49 -10.27 12.04
C SER A 68 -6.55 -8.90 11.39
N GLY A 69 -7.75 -8.30 11.31
CA GLY A 69 -7.96 -6.95 10.79
C GLY A 69 -7.29 -5.88 11.65
N GLN A 70 -7.33 -6.01 12.97
CA GLN A 70 -6.61 -5.08 13.86
C GLN A 70 -5.09 -5.22 13.69
N SER A 71 -4.55 -6.44 13.73
CA SER A 71 -3.12 -6.68 13.51
C SER A 71 -2.65 -6.16 12.15
N PHE A 72 -3.45 -6.33 11.11
CA PHE A 72 -3.16 -5.81 9.77
C PHE A 72 -3.02 -4.28 9.75
N MET A 73 -3.94 -3.56 10.39
CA MET A 73 -3.90 -2.10 10.49
C MET A 73 -2.71 -1.62 11.31
N ASP A 74 -2.39 -2.30 12.41
CA ASP A 74 -1.26 -1.96 13.27
C ASP A 74 0.08 -2.18 12.55
N ASP A 75 0.24 -3.33 11.89
CA ASP A 75 1.43 -3.65 11.09
C ASP A 75 1.63 -2.64 9.96
N LEU A 76 0.56 -2.25 9.27
CA LEU A 76 0.60 -1.24 8.22
C LEU A 76 1.01 0.13 8.76
N GLY A 77 0.45 0.54 9.90
CA GLY A 77 0.83 1.79 10.57
C GLY A 77 2.32 1.80 10.92
N ASN A 78 2.83 0.70 11.46
CA ASN A 78 4.24 0.55 11.80
C ASN A 78 5.14 0.60 10.56
N VAL A 79 4.81 -0.13 9.49
CA VAL A 79 5.57 -0.12 8.23
C VAL A 79 5.53 1.27 7.58
N ALA A 80 4.38 1.95 7.63
CA ALA A 80 4.24 3.30 7.11
C ALA A 80 5.18 4.26 7.84
N GLN A 81 5.19 4.23 9.18
CA GLN A 81 6.00 5.13 10.01
C GLN A 81 7.50 4.83 9.93
N THR A 82 7.89 3.56 9.87
CA THR A 82 9.30 3.16 9.99
C THR A 82 10.02 3.00 8.64
N ALA A 83 9.28 2.76 7.55
CA ALA A 83 9.88 2.49 6.24
C ALA A 83 9.33 3.39 5.13
N LEU A 84 8.00 3.40 4.90
CA LEU A 84 7.44 4.08 3.72
C LEU A 84 7.60 5.60 3.79
N LEU A 85 7.19 6.24 4.90
CA LEU A 85 7.28 7.69 5.04
C LEU A 85 8.75 8.17 5.00
N PRO A 86 9.69 7.57 5.76
CA PRO A 86 11.10 7.93 5.66
C PRO A 86 11.68 7.77 4.25
N PHE A 87 11.29 6.72 3.52
CA PHE A 87 11.71 6.51 2.14
C PHE A 87 11.26 7.66 1.23
N PHE A 88 9.97 7.99 1.24
CA PHE A 88 9.46 9.08 0.39
C PHE A 88 10.06 10.44 0.76
N ASP A 89 10.27 10.70 2.05
CA ASP A 89 10.85 11.96 2.50
C ASP A 89 12.33 12.06 2.10
N LYS A 90 13.10 10.97 2.23
CA LYS A 90 14.49 10.88 1.76
C LYS A 90 14.63 11.19 0.28
N TYR A 91 13.72 10.69 -0.55
CA TYR A 91 13.80 10.79 -2.02
C TYR A 91 12.88 11.87 -2.62
N SER A 92 12.53 12.88 -1.83
CA SER A 92 11.65 13.99 -2.23
C SER A 92 12.29 15.04 -3.14
N SER A 93 13.59 14.96 -3.39
CA SER A 93 14.34 15.89 -4.24
C SER A 93 15.03 15.16 -5.39
N VAL A 94 15.31 15.89 -6.49
CA VAL A 94 15.97 15.33 -7.66
C VAL A 94 17.36 14.77 -7.32
N SER A 95 18.17 15.48 -6.53
CA SER A 95 19.51 15.00 -6.18
C SER A 95 19.46 13.69 -5.37
N ALA A 96 18.57 13.62 -4.38
CA ALA A 96 18.41 12.40 -3.59
C ALA A 96 17.84 11.25 -4.42
N ALA A 97 16.79 11.50 -5.22
CA ALA A 97 16.16 10.48 -6.04
C ALA A 97 17.10 9.90 -7.11
N ASN A 98 18.19 10.59 -7.48
CA ASN A 98 19.19 10.11 -8.43
C ASN A 98 20.51 9.68 -7.76
N SER A 99 20.52 9.50 -6.44
CA SER A 99 21.71 8.99 -5.73
C SER A 99 21.91 7.49 -5.98
N ASP A 100 23.15 7.03 -5.78
CA ASP A 100 23.51 5.61 -5.92
C ASP A 100 22.75 4.70 -4.95
N ASP A 101 22.35 5.24 -3.79
CA ASP A 101 21.57 4.52 -2.79
C ASP A 101 20.12 4.26 -3.23
N PHE A 102 19.59 5.07 -4.15
CA PHE A 102 18.17 5.03 -4.54
C PHE A 102 17.75 3.62 -4.98
N SER A 103 18.51 3.01 -5.89
CA SER A 103 18.13 1.71 -6.48
C SER A 103 18.01 0.61 -5.43
N LYS A 104 18.89 0.62 -4.42
CA LYS A 104 18.87 -0.35 -3.34
C LYS A 104 17.65 -0.15 -2.43
N ASP A 105 17.44 1.08 -1.97
CA ASP A 105 16.34 1.41 -1.05
C ASP A 105 14.99 1.22 -1.75
N PHE A 106 14.88 1.66 -3.00
CA PHE A 106 13.69 1.46 -3.82
C PHE A 106 13.41 -0.02 -4.07
N GLY A 107 14.44 -0.84 -4.35
CA GLY A 107 14.28 -2.29 -4.50
C GLY A 107 13.71 -2.97 -3.24
N GLY A 108 14.14 -2.51 -2.05
CA GLY A 108 13.58 -2.96 -0.77
C GLY A 108 12.10 -2.59 -0.61
N ILE A 109 11.75 -1.32 -0.87
CA ILE A 109 10.36 -0.83 -0.78
C ILE A 109 9.46 -1.51 -1.80
N LYS A 110 9.90 -1.64 -3.06
CA LYS A 110 9.18 -2.34 -4.12
C LYS A 110 8.89 -3.78 -3.69
N SER A 111 9.87 -4.51 -3.18
CA SER A 111 9.69 -5.90 -2.75
C SER A 111 8.70 -6.02 -1.59
N ALA A 112 8.78 -5.11 -0.60
CA ALA A 112 7.84 -5.07 0.51
C ALA A 112 6.40 -4.80 0.06
N LEU A 113 6.20 -3.83 -0.83
CA LEU A 113 4.89 -3.48 -1.40
C LEU A 113 4.31 -4.64 -2.23
N VAL A 114 5.11 -5.27 -3.09
CA VAL A 114 4.66 -6.43 -3.87
C VAL A 114 4.26 -7.60 -2.96
N GLY A 115 5.06 -7.89 -1.93
CA GLY A 115 4.73 -8.93 -0.95
C GLY A 115 3.44 -8.63 -0.19
N ARG A 116 3.23 -7.36 0.18
CA ARG A 116 2.02 -6.90 0.85
C ARG A 116 0.77 -7.05 -0.03
N ILE A 117 0.84 -6.60 -1.29
CA ILE A 117 -0.23 -6.78 -2.28
C ILE A 117 -0.60 -8.25 -2.43
N ALA A 118 0.39 -9.13 -2.57
CA ALA A 118 0.16 -10.56 -2.71
C ALA A 118 -0.51 -11.19 -1.47
N PHE A 119 -0.12 -10.75 -0.27
CA PHE A 119 -0.76 -11.16 0.97
C PHE A 119 -2.22 -10.69 1.04
N GLU A 120 -2.47 -9.42 0.76
CA GLU A 120 -3.82 -8.84 0.80
C GLU A 120 -4.75 -9.55 -0.16
N GLU A 121 -4.37 -9.65 -1.44
CA GLU A 121 -5.22 -10.27 -2.46
C GLU A 121 -5.39 -11.77 -2.25
N GLY A 122 -4.36 -12.47 -1.75
CA GLY A 122 -4.38 -13.92 -1.60
C GLY A 122 -4.97 -14.41 -0.27
N LYS A 123 -5.01 -13.57 0.76
CA LYS A 123 -5.42 -13.95 2.13
C LYS A 123 -6.48 -13.05 2.72
N PHE A 124 -6.27 -11.74 2.68
CA PHE A 124 -7.11 -10.80 3.43
C PHE A 124 -8.40 -10.44 2.69
N TYR A 125 -8.31 -10.09 1.41
CA TYR A 125 -9.45 -9.73 0.57
C TYR A 125 -10.51 -10.84 0.44
N PRO A 126 -10.15 -12.14 0.34
CA PRO A 126 -11.13 -13.22 0.42
C PRO A 126 -11.97 -13.22 1.71
N GLU A 127 -11.44 -12.74 2.84
CA GLU A 127 -12.22 -12.61 4.08
C GLU A 127 -13.16 -11.39 4.03
N LEU A 128 -12.74 -10.30 3.40
CA LEU A 128 -13.61 -9.15 3.13
C LEU A 128 -14.77 -9.51 2.19
N GLU A 129 -14.50 -10.32 1.15
CA GLU A 129 -15.52 -10.81 0.20
C GLU A 129 -16.60 -11.64 0.91
N LYS A 130 -16.23 -12.48 1.88
CA LYS A 130 -17.20 -13.24 2.71
C LYS A 130 -18.10 -12.32 3.55
N LEU A 131 -17.65 -11.11 3.85
CA LEU A 131 -18.41 -10.10 4.57
C LEU A 131 -19.20 -9.17 3.63
N GLY A 132 -19.12 -9.38 2.31
CA GLY A 132 -19.88 -8.64 1.30
C GLY A 132 -19.22 -7.36 0.81
N TYR A 133 -17.89 -7.32 0.77
CA TYR A 133 -17.09 -6.28 0.12
C TYR A 133 -16.46 -6.78 -1.18
#